data_AF-A0A925BG78-F1
#
_entry.id   AF-A0A925BG78-F1
#
_cell.length_a   1.000
_cell.length_b   1.000
_cell.length_c   1.000
_cell.angle_alpha   90.00
_cell.angle_beta   90.00
_cell.angle_gamma   90.00
#
_symmetry.space_group_name_H-M   'P 1'
#
loop_
_entity.id
_entity.type
_entity.pdbx_description
1 polymer ?
#
loop_
_entity_poly.entity_id
_entity_poly.type
_entity_poly.pdbx_seq_one_letter_code
_entity_poly.pdbx_strand_id
1 'polypeptide(L)'
;MNEKLFALLQDPDPAWRRRAIIALARSGDVDALRPLAEIVMNDPVPELRELARKAGRHIRRQIDAVASGEPTLIEEIAPTTKAVMQSDDADGDVFIMPANWYLASSERPIQKARWHYSRALDLHLEDRNKRASKELSKALRLDPTMGEETPVANFAALVTGLPRTQALEVLAKRGTSSQRTGRFMKLLAFGLVIFMLALIGGLAFTLLSSGTVERYVTVNRQVQAEAQAEHITASLGSTEYQVIVPAAHAPSGGWRVLVLLHGYGGQAADVLPLFEDAALGEGVLLIAPTIGEYPFPYDRSANRLNEILQQVAAEHPFDERGVVLYGFSSGGDVSAQYARDYPEQTAGVIASGAPEIGAPSSSRAVQYTVIYGEDDELQDYNQNSVTELRDDNQLFAYEVVPDIGHVPTPRDVPLTFELLRDVYSR
;
A
#
# COMPACT_ATOMS: atom_id res chain seq x y z
N MET A 1 10.45 -16.91 -31.09
CA MET A 1 10.77 -15.62 -30.44
C MET A 1 12.09 -15.69 -29.67
N ASN A 2 12.49 -16.86 -29.16
CA ASN A 2 13.59 -17.00 -28.19
C ASN A 2 14.99 -16.91 -28.81
N GLU A 3 15.17 -17.24 -30.09
CA GLU A 3 16.47 -17.10 -30.78
C GLU A 3 17.03 -15.67 -30.76
N LYS A 4 16.16 -14.65 -30.91
CA LYS A 4 16.57 -13.24 -30.84
C LYS A 4 17.01 -12.85 -29.43
N LEU A 5 16.39 -13.41 -28.39
CA LEU A 5 16.76 -13.14 -27.00
C LEU A 5 18.08 -13.83 -26.63
N PHE A 6 18.33 -15.03 -27.14
CA PHE A 6 19.63 -15.70 -26.96
C PHE A 6 20.77 -14.97 -27.66
N ALA A 7 20.52 -14.39 -28.84
CA ALA A 7 21.51 -13.53 -29.50
C ALA A 7 21.85 -12.27 -28.66
N LEU A 8 20.85 -11.66 -28.01
CA LEU A 8 21.05 -10.47 -27.16
C LEU A 8 21.80 -10.76 -25.86
N LEU A 9 21.84 -12.01 -25.38
CA LEU A 9 22.68 -12.40 -24.24
C LEU A 9 24.18 -12.29 -24.56
N GLN A 10 24.56 -12.28 -25.83
CA GLN A 10 25.95 -12.19 -26.27
C GLN A 10 26.35 -10.77 -26.70
N ASP A 11 25.46 -9.78 -26.53
CA ASP A 11 25.73 -8.40 -26.93
C ASP A 11 26.85 -7.77 -26.07
N PRO A 12 27.80 -7.00 -26.64
CA PRO A 12 28.85 -6.35 -25.86
C PRO A 12 28.32 -5.33 -24.85
N ASP A 13 27.17 -4.68 -25.12
CA ASP A 13 26.58 -3.70 -24.22
C ASP A 13 25.79 -4.39 -23.09
N PRO A 14 26.15 -4.14 -21.80
CA PRO A 14 25.44 -4.73 -20.67
C PRO A 14 23.96 -4.35 -20.57
N ALA A 15 23.53 -3.23 -21.18
CA ALA A 15 22.14 -2.83 -21.20
C ALA A 15 21.27 -3.79 -22.03
N TRP A 16 21.79 -4.31 -23.15
CA TRP A 16 21.07 -5.28 -24.00
C TRP A 16 21.01 -6.65 -23.34
N ARG A 17 22.11 -7.12 -22.75
CA ARG A 17 22.15 -8.38 -21.99
C ARG A 17 21.15 -8.37 -20.83
N ARG A 18 21.08 -7.26 -20.07
CA ARG A 18 20.10 -7.08 -18.99
C ARG A 18 18.66 -7.27 -19.47
N ARG A 19 18.29 -6.64 -20.59
CA ARG A 19 16.95 -6.74 -21.17
C ARG A 19 16.61 -8.18 -21.58
N ALA A 20 17.58 -8.87 -22.17
CA ALA A 20 17.43 -10.27 -22.56
C ALA A 20 17.20 -11.20 -21.34
N ILE A 21 17.96 -11.01 -20.25
CA ILE A 21 17.80 -11.80 -19.01
C ILE A 21 16.38 -11.65 -18.44
N ILE A 22 15.85 -10.42 -18.38
CA ILE A 22 14.50 -10.15 -17.85
C ILE A 22 13.42 -10.76 -18.77
N ALA A 23 13.57 -10.61 -20.09
CA ALA A 23 12.63 -11.16 -21.05
C ALA A 23 12.57 -12.69 -21.00
N LEU A 24 13.71 -13.36 -20.86
CA LEU A 24 13.80 -14.82 -20.70
C LEU A 24 13.22 -15.31 -19.37
N ALA A 25 13.41 -14.55 -18.29
CA ALA A 25 12.79 -14.88 -17.00
C ALA A 25 11.26 -14.86 -17.09
N ARG A 26 10.70 -13.86 -17.77
CA ARG A 26 9.25 -13.69 -17.93
C ARG A 26 8.61 -14.71 -18.87
N SER A 27 9.37 -15.25 -19.82
CA SER A 27 8.82 -16.24 -20.74
C SER A 27 8.62 -17.61 -20.11
N GLY A 28 9.24 -17.88 -18.96
CA GLY A 28 9.16 -19.19 -18.28
C GLY A 28 9.76 -20.34 -19.11
N ASP A 29 10.61 -20.02 -20.10
CA ASP A 29 11.11 -21.02 -21.06
C ASP A 29 12.23 -21.86 -20.43
N VAL A 30 12.01 -23.17 -20.37
CA VAL A 30 12.97 -24.15 -19.84
C VAL A 30 14.31 -24.08 -20.58
N ASP A 31 14.27 -23.84 -21.90
CA ASP A 31 15.48 -23.77 -22.74
C ASP A 31 16.37 -22.58 -22.39
N ALA A 32 15.84 -21.58 -21.68
CA ALA A 32 16.60 -20.43 -21.21
C ALA A 32 17.50 -20.72 -20.00
N LEU A 33 17.28 -21.82 -19.28
CA LEU A 33 18.04 -22.14 -18.06
C LEU A 33 19.53 -22.33 -18.33
N ARG A 34 19.90 -22.95 -19.44
CA ARG A 34 21.31 -23.18 -19.79
C ARG A 34 22.04 -21.88 -20.16
N PRO A 35 21.54 -21.03 -21.08
CA PRO A 35 22.15 -19.72 -21.36
C PRO A 35 22.25 -18.81 -20.15
N LEU A 36 21.24 -18.80 -19.27
CA LEU A 36 21.30 -18.01 -18.03
C LEU A 36 22.40 -18.49 -17.08
N ALA A 37 22.64 -19.81 -17.00
CA ALA A 37 23.74 -20.35 -16.20
C ALA A 37 25.12 -19.95 -16.75
N GLU A 38 25.28 -19.86 -18.08
CA GLU A 38 26.51 -19.37 -18.70
C GLU A 38 26.81 -17.91 -18.33
N ILE A 39 25.78 -17.05 -18.31
CA ILE A 39 25.91 -15.65 -17.86
C ILE A 39 26.33 -15.58 -16.39
N VAL A 40 25.74 -16.42 -15.52
CA VAL A 40 26.10 -16.48 -14.10
C VAL A 40 27.59 -16.80 -13.89
N MET A 41 28.19 -17.63 -14.76
CA MET A 41 29.59 -18.02 -14.64
C MET A 41 30.54 -17.00 -15.29
N ASN A 42 30.17 -16.46 -16.45
CA ASN A 42 31.13 -15.83 -17.36
C ASN A 42 30.91 -14.34 -17.63
N ASP A 43 29.78 -13.72 -17.23
CA ASP A 43 29.56 -12.30 -17.53
C ASP A 43 30.55 -11.41 -16.75
N PRO A 44 31.20 -10.44 -17.41
CA PRO A 44 32.14 -9.52 -16.75
C PRO A 44 31.45 -8.57 -15.77
N VAL A 45 30.14 -8.36 -15.87
CA VAL A 45 29.38 -7.45 -15.00
C VAL A 45 28.76 -8.23 -13.83
N PRO A 46 29.21 -8.01 -12.57
CA PRO A 46 28.72 -8.76 -11.41
C PRO A 46 27.21 -8.68 -11.22
N GLU A 47 26.60 -7.53 -11.51
CA GLU A 47 25.16 -7.32 -11.39
C GLU A 47 24.34 -8.21 -12.34
N LEU A 48 24.84 -8.46 -13.54
CA LEU A 48 24.16 -9.31 -14.53
C LEU A 48 24.23 -10.79 -14.13
N ARG A 49 25.31 -11.21 -13.47
CA ARG A 49 25.43 -12.57 -12.89
C ARG A 49 24.38 -12.80 -11.81
N GLU A 50 24.17 -11.83 -10.92
CA GLU A 50 23.12 -11.92 -9.90
C GLU A 50 21.72 -11.96 -10.53
N LEU A 51 21.46 -11.08 -11.50
CA LEU A 51 20.17 -11.01 -12.19
C LEU A 51 19.84 -12.32 -12.92
N ALA A 52 20.82 -12.91 -13.63
CA ALA A 52 20.65 -14.19 -14.32
C ALA A 52 20.39 -15.35 -13.34
N ARG A 53 21.03 -15.33 -12.16
CA ARG A 53 20.77 -16.33 -11.10
C ARG A 53 19.34 -16.24 -10.58
N LYS A 54 18.84 -15.02 -10.35
CA LYS A 54 17.45 -14.78 -9.94
C LYS A 54 16.46 -15.23 -11.01
N ALA A 55 16.71 -14.89 -12.27
CA ALA A 55 15.91 -15.31 -13.41
C ALA A 55 15.81 -16.85 -13.52
N GLY A 56 16.93 -17.56 -13.39
CA GLY A 56 16.94 -19.03 -13.45
C GLY A 56 16.14 -19.69 -12.31
N ARG A 57 16.19 -19.13 -11.09
CA ARG A 57 15.34 -19.61 -9.98
C ARG A 57 13.86 -19.39 -10.23
N HIS A 58 13.50 -18.25 -10.81
CA HIS A 58 12.11 -17.92 -11.11
C HIS A 58 11.51 -18.90 -12.13
N ILE A 59 12.22 -19.18 -13.22
CA ILE A 59 11.78 -20.15 -14.24
C ILE A 59 11.57 -21.54 -13.62
N ARG A 60 12.48 -22.00 -12.73
CA ARG A 60 12.32 -23.29 -12.04
C ARG A 60 11.04 -23.35 -11.19
N ARG A 61 10.78 -22.32 -10.39
CA ARG A 61 9.55 -22.25 -9.57
C ARG A 61 8.29 -22.31 -10.42
N GLN A 62 8.28 -21.65 -11.58
CA GLN A 62 7.15 -21.72 -12.50
C GLN A 62 6.93 -23.13 -13.05
N ILE A 63 8.00 -23.83 -13.42
CA ILE A 63 7.93 -25.23 -13.88
C ILE A 63 7.38 -26.13 -12.76
N ASP A 64 7.88 -25.96 -11.54
CA ASP A 64 7.48 -26.75 -10.37
C ASP A 64 5.99 -26.51 -10.02
N ALA A 65 5.53 -25.25 -10.07
CA ALA A 65 4.13 -24.88 -9.84
C ALA A 65 3.17 -25.46 -10.89
N VAL A 66 3.58 -25.47 -12.17
CA VAL A 66 2.81 -26.12 -13.24
C VAL A 66 2.74 -27.64 -13.04
N ALA A 67 3.84 -28.25 -12.56
CA ALA A 67 3.88 -29.68 -12.28
C ALA A 67 3.05 -30.08 -11.05
N SER A 68 2.93 -29.21 -10.04
CA SER A 68 2.14 -29.44 -8.82
C SER A 68 0.64 -29.13 -8.98
N GLY A 69 0.23 -28.50 -10.07
CA GLY A 69 -1.16 -28.06 -10.27
C GLY A 69 -1.55 -26.86 -9.41
N GLU A 70 -0.57 -26.16 -8.82
CA GLU A 70 -0.81 -24.95 -8.04
C GLU A 70 -1.05 -23.73 -8.96
N PRO A 71 -2.02 -22.86 -8.64
CA PRO A 71 -2.26 -21.66 -9.43
C PRO A 71 -1.02 -20.75 -9.39
N THR A 72 -0.51 -20.42 -10.58
CA THR A 72 0.74 -19.68 -10.73
C THR A 72 0.56 -18.21 -10.36
N LEU A 73 0.98 -17.81 -9.17
CA LEU A 73 1.10 -16.39 -8.79
C LEU A 73 2.28 -15.77 -9.54
N ILE A 74 2.00 -14.83 -10.45
CA ILE A 74 3.03 -14.12 -11.23
C ILE A 74 3.72 -13.09 -10.32
N GLU A 75 4.81 -13.50 -9.66
CA GLU A 75 5.66 -12.60 -8.88
C GLU A 75 6.51 -11.74 -9.82
N GLU A 76 6.26 -10.43 -9.87
CA GLU A 76 6.95 -9.51 -10.78
C GLU A 76 8.43 -9.33 -10.37
N ILE A 77 9.35 -9.72 -11.26
CA ILE A 77 10.79 -9.50 -11.07
C ILE A 77 11.10 -8.00 -11.24
N ALA A 78 10.89 -7.21 -10.19
CA ALA A 78 11.26 -5.80 -10.17
C ALA A 78 12.79 -5.63 -10.00
N PRO A 79 13.43 -4.71 -10.75
CA PRO A 79 14.85 -4.42 -10.58
C PRO A 79 15.08 -3.73 -9.23
N THR A 80 15.55 -4.49 -8.26
CA THR A 80 15.95 -3.98 -6.93
C THR A 80 17.22 -3.14 -7.08
N THR A 81 17.05 -1.82 -7.22
CA THR A 81 18.13 -0.82 -7.09
C THR A 81 18.16 -0.28 -5.67
N LYS A 82 18.54 -1.14 -4.71
CA LYS A 82 19.06 -0.72 -3.40
C LYS A 82 20.10 -1.76 -2.95
N ALA A 83 21.35 -1.49 -3.23
CA ALA A 83 22.46 -2.14 -2.55
C ALA A 83 22.66 -1.41 -1.21
N VAL A 84 22.22 -2.04 -0.12
CA VAL A 84 22.72 -1.76 1.22
C VAL A 84 24.05 -2.48 1.33
N MET A 85 25.15 -1.72 1.41
CA MET A 85 26.46 -2.26 1.80
C MET A 85 26.43 -2.54 3.29
N GLN A 86 26.42 -3.83 3.64
CA GLN A 86 26.95 -4.32 4.91
C GLN A 86 28.14 -5.19 4.52
N SER A 87 29.35 -4.71 4.83
CA SER A 87 30.59 -5.46 4.67
C SER A 87 31.13 -5.76 6.06
N ASP A 88 31.07 -7.03 6.43
CA ASP A 88 32.03 -7.61 7.34
C ASP A 88 33.18 -8.17 6.49
N ASP A 89 34.39 -8.05 7.04
CA ASP A 89 35.68 -8.58 6.60
C ASP A 89 36.66 -7.65 5.86
N ALA A 90 37.91 -7.90 6.26
CA ALA A 90 39.09 -7.07 6.23
C ALA A 90 39.90 -7.16 4.93
N ASP A 91 40.87 -6.25 4.83
CA ASP A 91 41.93 -6.12 3.81
C ASP A 91 41.51 -5.62 2.41
N GLY A 92 41.88 -4.37 2.11
CA GLY A 92 41.90 -3.84 0.74
C GLY A 92 42.03 -2.32 0.66
N ASP A 93 43.15 -1.86 0.10
CA ASP A 93 43.61 -0.48 -0.01
C ASP A 93 42.56 0.61 -0.36
N VAL A 94 42.61 1.69 0.43
CA VAL A 94 41.84 2.93 0.22
C VAL A 94 42.50 3.79 -0.85
N PHE A 95 41.81 3.96 -1.99
CA PHE A 95 42.14 4.98 -2.98
C PHE A 95 41.73 6.37 -2.46
N ILE A 96 42.70 7.12 -1.92
CA ILE A 96 42.54 8.52 -1.52
C ILE A 96 42.69 9.40 -2.78
N MET A 97 41.65 10.12 -3.19
CA MET A 97 41.82 11.27 -4.09
C MET A 97 42.51 12.41 -3.32
N PRO A 98 43.60 13.01 -3.82
CA PRO A 98 44.28 14.08 -3.10
C PRO A 98 43.48 15.39 -3.13
N ALA A 99 43.35 15.98 -1.93
CA ALA A 99 42.80 17.29 -1.67
C ALA A 99 43.84 18.38 -2.03
N ASN A 100 43.70 19.00 -3.20
CA ASN A 100 44.35 20.27 -3.52
C ASN A 100 43.46 21.16 -4.42
N TRP A 101 42.32 21.61 -3.88
CA TRP A 101 41.45 22.63 -4.50
C TRP A 101 41.60 24.04 -3.89
N TYR A 102 42.57 24.30 -3.01
CA TYR A 102 42.79 25.65 -2.47
C TYR A 102 43.88 26.40 -3.24
N LEU A 103 43.50 26.95 -4.40
CA LEU A 103 44.17 28.11 -5.03
C LEU A 103 43.15 29.24 -5.24
N ALA A 104 43.67 30.46 -5.17
CA ALA A 104 43.00 31.72 -4.83
C ALA A 104 41.67 32.03 -5.56
N SER A 105 40.81 32.82 -4.92
CA SER A 105 39.51 33.29 -5.43
C SER A 105 39.58 34.07 -6.76
N SER A 106 40.78 34.40 -7.26
CA SER A 106 41.00 35.00 -8.58
C SER A 106 41.12 33.99 -9.74
N GLU A 107 41.31 32.69 -9.47
CA GLU A 107 41.52 31.69 -10.54
C GLU A 107 40.22 31.05 -11.07
N ARG A 108 39.13 31.12 -10.30
CA ARG A 108 37.84 30.51 -10.70
C ARG A 108 37.28 31.06 -12.02
N PRO A 109 37.34 32.37 -12.32
CA PRO A 109 36.91 32.89 -13.62
C PRO A 109 37.76 32.37 -14.78
N ILE A 110 39.07 32.27 -14.60
CA ILE A 110 40.03 31.81 -15.62
C ILE A 110 39.80 30.33 -15.94
N GLN A 111 39.67 29.47 -14.93
CA GLN A 111 39.37 28.05 -15.14
C GLN A 111 38.04 27.86 -15.88
N LYS A 112 37.03 28.65 -15.52
CA LYS A 112 35.72 28.61 -16.18
C LYS A 112 35.78 29.14 -17.61
N ALA A 113 36.60 30.17 -17.88
CA ALA A 113 36.86 30.67 -19.23
C ALA A 113 37.47 29.57 -20.12
N ARG A 114 38.47 28.85 -19.60
CA ARG A 114 39.10 27.70 -20.28
C ARG A 114 38.10 26.59 -20.58
N TRP A 115 37.22 26.24 -19.64
CA TRP A 115 36.15 25.26 -19.88
C TRP A 115 35.23 25.66 -21.03
N HIS A 116 34.80 26.93 -21.06
CA HIS A 116 33.97 27.45 -22.15
C HIS A 116 34.70 27.46 -23.50
N TYR A 117 36.01 27.75 -23.50
CA TYR A 117 36.85 27.67 -24.70
C TYR A 117 36.96 26.23 -25.23
N SER A 118 37.27 25.25 -24.37
CA SER A 118 37.30 23.83 -24.74
C SER A 118 35.97 23.36 -25.31
N ARG A 119 34.85 23.72 -24.66
CA ARG A 119 33.52 23.38 -25.16
C ARG A 119 33.21 24.02 -26.51
N ALA A 120 33.73 25.22 -26.77
CA ALA A 120 33.58 25.87 -28.06
C ALA A 120 34.33 25.12 -29.17
N LEU A 121 35.51 24.58 -28.88
CA LEU A 121 36.28 23.74 -29.81
C LEU A 121 35.50 22.46 -30.17
N ASP A 122 34.99 21.72 -29.18
CA ASP A 122 34.19 20.52 -29.43
C ASP A 122 32.98 20.81 -30.33
N LEU A 123 32.27 21.91 -30.05
CA LEU A 123 31.11 22.34 -30.83
C LEU A 123 31.49 22.73 -32.27
N HIS A 124 32.69 23.24 -32.51
CA HIS A 124 33.16 23.52 -33.86
C HIS A 124 33.50 22.24 -34.61
N LEU A 125 34.13 21.26 -33.94
CA LEU A 125 34.40 19.93 -34.52
C LEU A 125 33.11 19.19 -34.89
N GLU A 126 32.02 19.42 -34.16
CA GLU A 126 30.66 18.94 -34.49
C GLU A 126 29.96 19.76 -35.61
N ASP A 127 30.63 20.74 -36.23
CA ASP A 127 30.09 21.69 -37.21
C ASP A 127 28.95 22.60 -36.69
N ARG A 128 28.98 22.95 -35.40
CA ARG A 128 27.95 23.77 -34.72
C ARG A 128 28.44 25.18 -34.42
N ASN A 129 28.92 25.88 -35.46
CA ASN A 129 29.60 27.19 -35.38
C ASN A 129 28.81 28.29 -34.65
N LYS A 130 27.48 28.31 -34.76
CA LYS A 130 26.62 29.27 -34.03
C LYS A 130 26.63 29.04 -32.51
N ARG A 131 26.78 27.79 -32.05
CA ARG A 131 26.88 27.47 -30.61
C ARG A 131 28.32 27.65 -30.13
N ALA A 132 29.30 27.25 -30.93
CA ALA A 132 30.72 27.48 -30.65
C ALA A 132 31.03 28.97 -30.41
N SER A 133 30.55 29.87 -31.29
CA SER A 133 30.71 31.32 -31.11
C SER A 133 30.05 31.85 -29.82
N LYS A 134 28.93 31.25 -29.39
CA LYS A 134 28.27 31.62 -28.13
C LYS A 134 29.09 31.22 -26.90
N GLU A 135 29.65 30.01 -26.89
CA GLU A 135 30.52 29.55 -25.79
C GLU A 135 31.85 30.33 -25.76
N LEU A 136 32.44 30.60 -26.93
CA LEU A 136 33.64 31.43 -27.04
C LEU A 136 33.41 32.86 -26.52
N SER A 137 32.25 33.46 -26.82
CA SER A 137 31.85 34.75 -26.26
C SER A 137 31.70 34.73 -24.73
N LYS A 138 31.36 33.58 -24.11
CA LYS A 138 31.34 33.46 -22.65
C LYS A 138 32.76 33.35 -22.09
N ALA A 139 33.65 32.60 -22.76
CA ALA A 139 35.06 32.48 -22.38
C ALA A 139 35.73 33.86 -22.33
N LEU A 140 35.65 34.64 -23.42
CA LEU A 140 36.22 35.99 -23.52
C LEU A 140 35.65 37.01 -22.53
N ARG A 141 34.46 36.75 -21.96
CA ARG A 141 33.87 37.60 -20.91
C ARG A 141 34.41 37.28 -19.53
N LEU A 142 34.67 36.00 -19.28
CA LEU A 142 35.23 35.54 -18.01
C LEU A 142 36.71 35.87 -17.92
N ASP A 143 37.41 35.83 -19.05
CA ASP A 143 38.81 36.21 -19.18
C ASP A 143 39.06 36.96 -20.51
N PRO A 144 39.03 38.31 -20.50
CA PRO A 144 39.31 39.11 -21.69
C PRO A 144 40.73 38.94 -22.24
N THR A 145 41.70 38.55 -21.40
CA THR A 145 43.11 38.40 -21.80
C THR A 145 43.30 37.22 -22.75
N MET A 146 42.41 36.22 -22.72
CA MET A 146 42.38 35.12 -23.70
C MET A 146 42.22 35.63 -25.15
N GLY A 147 41.64 36.80 -25.37
CA GLY A 147 41.52 37.38 -26.72
C GLY A 147 42.87 37.78 -27.33
N GLU A 148 43.89 37.99 -26.50
CA GLU A 148 45.25 38.32 -26.93
C GLU A 148 46.01 37.06 -27.37
N GLU A 149 45.63 35.89 -26.86
CA GLU A 149 46.22 34.61 -27.23
C GLU A 149 45.94 34.28 -28.70
N THR A 150 47.01 34.08 -29.48
CA THR A 150 46.93 33.78 -30.91
C THR A 150 46.00 32.59 -31.25
N PRO A 151 46.02 31.45 -30.50
CA PRO A 151 45.10 30.34 -30.76
C PRO A 151 43.63 30.74 -30.65
N VAL A 152 43.27 31.47 -29.59
CA VAL A 152 41.88 31.90 -29.33
C VAL A 152 41.41 32.89 -30.38
N ALA A 153 42.27 33.82 -30.76
CA ALA A 153 41.94 34.84 -31.76
C ALA A 153 41.79 34.26 -33.18
N ASN A 154 42.60 33.25 -33.53
CA ASN A 154 42.46 32.51 -34.79
C ASN A 154 41.17 31.69 -34.79
N PHE A 155 40.87 31.03 -33.67
CA PHE A 155 39.63 30.27 -33.52
C PHE A 155 38.39 31.18 -33.58
N ALA A 156 38.46 32.37 -32.99
CA ALA A 156 37.42 33.38 -33.12
C ALA A 156 37.16 33.76 -34.58
N ALA A 157 38.21 34.00 -35.37
CA ALA A 157 38.10 34.29 -36.80
C ALA A 157 37.45 33.12 -37.55
N LEU A 158 37.89 31.88 -37.28
CA LEU A 158 37.39 30.67 -37.92
C LEU A 158 35.89 30.45 -37.67
N VAL A 159 35.46 30.52 -36.41
CA VAL A 159 34.07 30.22 -36.02
C VAL A 159 33.11 31.34 -36.44
N THR A 160 33.60 32.57 -36.60
CA THR A 160 32.76 33.72 -37.01
C THR A 160 32.80 34.03 -38.50
N GLY A 161 33.83 33.56 -39.22
CA GLY A 161 34.08 33.92 -40.62
C GLY A 161 34.55 35.37 -40.81
N LEU A 162 35.02 36.03 -39.74
CA LEU A 162 35.44 37.43 -39.74
C LEU A 162 36.96 37.56 -39.57
N PRO A 163 37.57 38.67 -40.02
CA PRO A 163 38.96 38.98 -39.67
C PRO A 163 39.18 39.00 -38.16
N ARG A 164 40.36 38.55 -37.70
CA ARG A 164 40.73 38.35 -36.28
C ARG A 164 40.25 39.46 -35.35
N THR A 165 40.51 40.72 -35.70
CA THR A 165 40.15 41.88 -34.87
C THR A 165 38.63 42.09 -34.78
N GLN A 166 37.92 41.95 -35.90
CA GLN A 166 36.46 42.07 -35.97
C GLN A 166 35.76 40.91 -35.26
N ALA A 167 36.30 39.69 -35.37
CA ALA A 167 35.78 38.51 -34.72
C ALA A 167 35.76 38.67 -33.19
N LEU A 168 36.87 39.12 -32.61
CA LEU A 168 36.98 39.37 -31.17
C LEU A 168 36.04 40.49 -30.71
N GLU A 169 35.94 41.58 -31.48
CA GLU A 169 35.05 42.70 -31.15
C GLU A 169 33.57 42.28 -31.13
N VAL A 170 33.13 41.53 -32.15
CA VAL A 170 31.76 41.02 -32.24
C VAL A 170 31.45 40.06 -31.09
N LEU A 171 32.38 39.15 -30.76
CA LEU A 171 32.20 38.18 -29.67
C LEU A 171 32.18 38.84 -28.29
N ALA A 172 32.96 39.91 -28.08
CA ALA A 172 32.96 40.69 -26.85
C ALA A 172 31.66 41.50 -26.69
N LYS A 173 31.18 42.17 -27.76
CA LYS A 173 29.97 43.01 -27.72
C LYS A 173 28.66 42.23 -27.60
N ARG A 174 28.60 40.98 -28.08
CA ARG A 174 27.37 40.16 -28.07
C ARG A 174 26.84 39.80 -26.67
N GLY A 175 27.62 40.07 -25.63
CA GLY A 175 27.27 39.75 -24.24
C GLY A 175 26.36 40.73 -23.51
N THR A 176 26.18 41.96 -23.99
CA THR A 176 25.50 43.03 -23.24
C THR A 176 24.05 43.30 -23.68
N SER A 177 23.60 42.76 -24.82
CA SER A 177 22.28 43.10 -25.40
C SER A 177 21.08 42.30 -24.86
N SER A 178 21.26 41.39 -23.89
CA SER A 178 20.18 40.52 -23.38
C SER A 178 19.43 41.07 -22.16
N GLN A 179 19.78 42.24 -21.61
CA GLN A 179 19.22 42.68 -20.32
C GLN A 179 17.81 43.29 -20.41
N ARG A 180 17.30 43.64 -21.59
CA ARG A 180 16.00 44.31 -21.74
C ARG A 180 14.78 43.38 -21.81
N THR A 181 14.97 42.08 -22.09
CA THR A 181 13.90 41.06 -22.09
C THR A 181 13.70 40.36 -20.74
N GLY A 182 14.60 40.59 -19.76
CA GLY A 182 14.57 39.89 -18.47
C GLY A 182 13.51 40.36 -17.47
N ARG A 183 13.05 41.62 -17.54
CA ARG A 183 12.03 42.14 -16.59
C ARG A 183 10.63 41.60 -16.90
N PHE A 184 10.27 41.49 -18.18
CA PHE A 184 8.98 40.94 -18.59
C PHE A 184 8.87 39.44 -18.27
N MET A 185 9.94 38.68 -18.52
CA MET A 185 9.97 37.25 -18.17
C MET A 185 9.89 36.98 -16.66
N LYS A 186 10.41 37.87 -15.80
CA LYS A 186 10.30 37.72 -14.34
C LYS A 186 8.87 37.94 -13.82
N LEU A 187 8.14 38.91 -14.37
CA LEU A 187 6.74 39.14 -14.01
C LEU A 187 5.83 38.00 -14.48
N LEU A 188 6.07 37.49 -15.69
CA LEU A 188 5.36 36.32 -16.20
C LEU A 188 5.62 35.08 -15.34
N ALA A 189 6.88 34.83 -14.96
CA ALA A 189 7.23 33.71 -14.08
C ALA A 189 6.57 33.83 -12.71
N PHE A 190 6.52 35.03 -12.13
CA PHE A 190 5.85 35.26 -10.85
C PHE A 190 4.34 35.03 -10.93
N GLY A 191 3.68 35.52 -11.98
CA GLY A 191 2.26 35.26 -12.22
C GLY A 191 1.95 33.77 -12.40
N LEU A 192 2.83 33.03 -13.09
CA LEU A 192 2.67 31.58 -13.28
C LEU A 192 2.84 30.80 -11.98
N VAL A 193 3.73 31.23 -11.08
CA VAL A 193 3.86 30.63 -9.74
C VAL A 193 2.60 30.85 -8.91
N ILE A 194 2.05 32.07 -8.87
CA ILE A 194 0.79 32.35 -8.16
C ILE A 194 -0.35 31.51 -8.73
N PHE A 195 -0.46 31.43 -10.06
CA PHE A 195 -1.48 30.61 -10.71
C PHE A 195 -1.35 29.12 -10.36
N MET A 196 -0.12 28.57 -10.38
CA MET A 196 0.10 27.18 -9.94
C MET A 196 -0.27 26.95 -8.49
N LEU A 197 0.07 27.88 -7.59
CA LEU A 197 -0.31 27.77 -6.18
C LEU A 197 -1.83 27.82 -5.99
N ALA A 198 -2.54 28.67 -6.72
CA ALA A 198 -3.99 28.72 -6.72
C ALA A 198 -4.61 27.41 -7.26
N LEU A 199 -3.99 26.82 -8.30
CA LEU A 199 -4.45 25.56 -8.89
C LEU A 199 -4.22 24.38 -7.94
N ILE A 200 -3.07 24.30 -7.29
CA ILE A 200 -2.76 23.29 -6.26
C ILE A 200 -3.70 23.47 -5.06
N GLY A 201 -3.90 24.70 -4.60
CA GLY A 201 -4.83 25.01 -3.50
C GLY A 201 -6.27 24.65 -3.84
N GLY A 202 -6.73 24.95 -5.06
CA GLY A 202 -8.06 24.58 -5.55
C GLY A 202 -8.24 23.07 -5.65
N LEU A 203 -7.25 22.34 -6.16
CA LEU A 203 -7.27 20.87 -6.20
C LEU A 203 -7.31 20.26 -4.79
N ALA A 204 -6.47 20.74 -3.88
CA ALA A 204 -6.43 20.28 -2.50
C ALA A 204 -7.77 20.55 -1.78
N PHE A 205 -8.35 21.74 -1.96
CA PHE A 205 -9.67 22.07 -1.43
C PHE A 205 -10.75 21.15 -2.00
N THR A 206 -10.72 20.89 -3.30
CA THR A 206 -11.66 19.98 -3.96
C THR A 206 -11.56 18.58 -3.36
N LEU A 207 -10.36 18.01 -3.24
CA LEU A 207 -10.10 16.68 -2.67
C LEU A 207 -10.49 16.55 -1.18
N LEU A 208 -10.31 17.62 -0.41
CA LEU A 208 -10.74 17.69 1.00
C LEU A 208 -12.27 17.77 1.09
N SER A 209 -12.90 18.64 0.30
CA SER A 209 -14.35 18.83 0.30
C SER A 209 -15.15 17.65 -0.26
N SER A 210 -14.56 16.86 -1.15
CA SER A 210 -15.19 15.68 -1.74
C SER A 210 -15.12 14.43 -0.85
N GLY A 211 -14.45 14.51 0.31
CA GLY A 211 -14.19 13.34 1.17
C GLY A 211 -13.21 12.33 0.56
N THR A 212 -12.55 12.67 -0.55
CA THR A 212 -11.62 11.74 -1.23
C THR A 212 -10.41 11.43 -0.37
N VAL A 213 -9.91 12.41 0.39
CA VAL A 213 -8.80 12.20 1.34
C VAL A 213 -9.22 11.26 2.47
N GLU A 214 -10.42 11.45 3.03
CA GLU A 214 -10.95 10.58 4.08
C GLU A 214 -11.09 9.14 3.56
N ARG A 215 -11.69 8.96 2.38
CA ARG A 215 -11.77 7.65 1.72
C ARG A 215 -10.38 7.03 1.49
N TYR A 216 -9.40 7.79 1.02
CA TYR A 216 -8.04 7.29 0.80
C TYR A 216 -7.36 6.87 2.11
N VAL A 217 -7.50 7.67 3.17
CA VAL A 217 -6.96 7.36 4.49
C VAL A 217 -7.63 6.11 5.07
N THR A 218 -8.96 5.99 4.95
CA THR A 218 -9.71 4.81 5.40
C THR A 218 -9.26 3.56 4.66
N VAL A 219 -9.17 3.60 3.32
CA VAL A 219 -8.69 2.46 2.53
C VAL A 219 -7.26 2.08 2.89
N ASN A 220 -6.35 3.06 3.04
CA ASN A 220 -4.96 2.75 3.39
C ASN A 220 -4.82 2.21 4.82
N ARG A 221 -5.65 2.69 5.76
CA ARG A 221 -5.72 2.13 7.11
C ARG A 221 -6.26 0.69 7.09
N GLN A 222 -7.30 0.43 6.30
CA GLN A 222 -7.87 -0.90 6.13
C GLN A 222 -6.84 -1.87 5.54
N VAL A 223 -6.16 -1.51 4.46
CA VAL A 223 -5.10 -2.34 3.85
C VAL A 223 -3.97 -2.63 4.84
N GLN A 224 -3.61 -1.65 5.69
CA GLN A 224 -2.62 -1.88 6.75
C GLN A 224 -3.14 -2.78 7.87
N ALA A 225 -4.41 -2.65 8.25
CA ALA A 225 -5.05 -3.49 9.25
C ALA A 225 -5.15 -4.94 8.75
N GLU A 226 -5.63 -5.16 7.52
CA GLU A 226 -5.66 -6.47 6.86
C GLU A 226 -4.26 -7.10 6.77
N ALA A 227 -3.24 -6.32 6.37
CA ALA A 227 -1.87 -6.81 6.29
C ALA A 227 -1.26 -7.17 7.67
N GLN A 228 -1.87 -6.72 8.76
CA GLN A 228 -1.42 -6.97 10.13
C GLN A 228 -2.37 -7.88 10.92
N ALA A 229 -3.51 -8.27 10.34
CA ALA A 229 -4.48 -9.09 11.01
C ALA A 229 -3.94 -10.51 11.21
N GLU A 230 -4.08 -11.02 12.42
CA GLU A 230 -3.75 -12.40 12.74
C GLU A 230 -5.03 -13.24 12.66
N HIS A 231 -5.02 -14.27 11.81
CA HIS A 231 -6.10 -15.23 11.67
C HIS A 231 -5.72 -16.51 12.41
N ILE A 232 -6.46 -16.80 13.48
CA ILE A 232 -6.22 -17.95 14.33
C ILE A 232 -7.38 -18.92 14.16
N THR A 233 -7.08 -20.16 13.78
CA THR A 233 -8.03 -21.27 13.86
C THR A 233 -7.67 -22.12 15.06
N ALA A 234 -8.62 -22.29 15.98
CA ALA A 234 -8.44 -23.06 17.19
C ALA A 234 -9.62 -24.00 17.42
N SER A 235 -9.52 -24.86 18.44
CA SER A 235 -10.57 -25.81 18.77
C SER A 235 -10.70 -25.99 20.27
N LEU A 236 -11.93 -26.11 20.73
CA LEU A 236 -12.27 -26.49 22.09
C LEU A 236 -13.11 -27.77 22.07
N GLY A 237 -12.47 -28.89 22.40
CA GLY A 237 -13.07 -30.21 22.22
C GLY A 237 -13.32 -30.48 20.73
N SER A 238 -14.58 -30.71 20.36
CA SER A 238 -15.02 -30.90 18.97
C SER A 238 -15.51 -29.61 18.28
N THR A 239 -15.44 -28.47 18.95
CA THR A 239 -15.91 -27.18 18.42
C THR A 239 -14.74 -26.40 17.87
N GLU A 240 -14.68 -26.23 16.55
CA GLU A 240 -13.72 -25.34 15.89
C GLU A 240 -14.20 -23.88 16.03
N TYR A 241 -13.27 -22.94 16.12
CA TYR A 241 -13.58 -21.52 16.06
C TYR A 241 -12.44 -20.74 15.42
N GLN A 242 -12.80 -19.61 14.81
CA GLN A 242 -11.87 -18.68 14.20
C GLN A 242 -11.81 -17.38 15.03
N VAL A 243 -10.61 -16.82 15.17
CA VAL A 243 -10.36 -15.52 15.80
C VAL A 243 -9.61 -14.65 14.80
N ILE A 244 -10.06 -13.41 14.64
CA ILE A 244 -9.34 -12.39 13.85
C ILE A 244 -8.94 -11.26 14.78
N VAL A 245 -7.63 -11.07 14.94
CA VAL A 245 -7.04 -10.03 15.77
C VAL A 245 -6.61 -8.87 14.86
N PRO A 246 -7.22 -7.67 14.95
CA PRO A 246 -7.08 -6.63 13.93
C PRO A 246 -5.74 -5.86 13.99
N ALA A 247 -4.99 -5.97 15.09
CA ALA A 247 -3.64 -5.41 15.20
C ALA A 247 -2.78 -6.18 16.19
N ALA A 248 -1.46 -6.03 16.09
CA ALA A 248 -0.50 -6.76 16.92
C ALA A 248 -0.56 -6.45 18.43
N HIS A 249 -1.20 -5.35 18.85
CA HIS A 249 -1.29 -4.97 20.26
C HIS A 249 -2.70 -4.54 20.64
N ALA A 250 -3.17 -5.05 21.79
CA ALA A 250 -4.45 -4.67 22.35
C ALA A 250 -4.46 -3.18 22.76
N PRO A 251 -5.61 -2.47 22.62
CA PRO A 251 -5.82 -1.19 23.26
C PRO A 251 -5.64 -1.28 24.77
N SER A 252 -5.34 -0.16 25.45
CA SER A 252 -5.12 -0.15 26.91
C SER A 252 -6.31 -0.64 27.74
N GLY A 253 -7.52 -0.54 27.18
CA GLY A 253 -8.75 -1.03 27.80
C GLY A 253 -9.13 -2.46 27.42
N GLY A 254 -8.31 -3.16 26.62
CA GLY A 254 -8.67 -4.45 26.02
C GLY A 254 -9.32 -4.29 24.64
N TRP A 255 -9.57 -5.43 24.01
CA TRP A 255 -10.24 -5.51 22.71
C TRP A 255 -11.75 -5.34 22.85
N ARG A 256 -12.33 -4.52 21.97
CA ARG A 256 -13.76 -4.62 21.66
C ARG A 256 -13.97 -5.92 20.91
N VAL A 257 -14.87 -6.76 21.38
CA VAL A 257 -15.12 -8.10 20.83
C VAL A 257 -16.49 -8.15 20.16
N LEU A 258 -16.52 -8.72 18.97
CA LEU A 258 -17.73 -9.11 18.26
C LEU A 258 -17.71 -10.62 17.99
N VAL A 259 -18.74 -11.29 18.47
CA VAL A 259 -18.94 -12.73 18.30
C VAL A 259 -19.94 -12.97 17.17
N LEU A 260 -19.63 -13.86 16.23
CA LEU A 260 -20.45 -14.14 15.06
C LEU A 260 -20.98 -15.59 15.11
N LEU A 261 -22.29 -15.75 15.28
CA LEU A 261 -22.96 -17.05 15.36
C LEU A 261 -23.77 -17.34 14.10
N HIS A 262 -23.38 -18.39 13.38
CA HIS A 262 -24.07 -18.85 12.18
C HIS A 262 -25.45 -19.46 12.48
N GLY A 263 -26.29 -19.62 11.46
CA GLY A 263 -27.58 -20.33 11.56
C GLY A 263 -27.43 -21.86 11.60
N TYR A 264 -28.55 -22.56 11.73
CA TYR A 264 -28.56 -24.02 11.89
C TYR A 264 -27.89 -24.74 10.71
N GLY A 265 -26.96 -25.64 11.00
CA GLY A 265 -26.22 -26.40 9.99
C GLY A 265 -25.14 -25.59 9.25
N GLY A 266 -24.96 -24.32 9.60
CA GLY A 266 -23.87 -23.49 9.08
C GLY A 266 -22.56 -23.69 9.82
N GLN A 267 -21.61 -22.79 9.54
CA GLN A 267 -20.29 -22.75 10.13
C GLN A 267 -19.74 -21.30 10.18
N ALA A 268 -18.63 -21.10 10.87
CA ALA A 268 -17.98 -19.79 10.99
C ALA A 268 -17.72 -19.11 9.63
N ALA A 269 -17.31 -19.90 8.62
CA ALA A 269 -16.99 -19.41 7.27
C ALA A 269 -18.19 -18.80 6.53
N ASP A 270 -19.43 -19.06 6.95
CA ASP A 270 -20.62 -18.54 6.29
C ASP A 270 -20.94 -17.10 6.71
N VAL A 271 -20.53 -16.70 7.93
CA VAL A 271 -20.84 -15.38 8.50
C VAL A 271 -19.62 -14.47 8.58
N LEU A 272 -18.43 -15.02 8.77
CA LEU A 272 -17.21 -14.26 8.99
C LEU A 272 -16.89 -13.27 7.85
N PRO A 273 -16.98 -13.63 6.56
CA PRO A 273 -16.70 -12.71 5.44
C PRO A 273 -17.64 -11.50 5.37
N LEU A 274 -18.82 -11.56 6.01
CA LEU A 274 -19.75 -10.43 6.04
C LEU A 274 -19.25 -9.29 6.94
N PHE A 275 -18.51 -9.62 8.01
CA PHE A 275 -18.13 -8.68 9.06
C PHE A 275 -16.64 -8.32 9.08
N GLU A 276 -15.79 -9.11 8.45
CA GLU A 276 -14.33 -9.00 8.53
C GLU A 276 -13.81 -7.59 8.19
N ASP A 277 -14.13 -7.07 6.99
CA ASP A 277 -13.68 -5.75 6.54
C ASP A 277 -14.07 -4.64 7.53
N ALA A 278 -15.32 -4.68 8.01
CA ALA A 278 -15.83 -3.68 8.95
C ALA A 278 -15.16 -3.80 10.32
N ALA A 279 -14.91 -5.01 10.79
CA ALA A 279 -14.25 -5.25 12.07
C ALA A 279 -12.79 -4.81 12.06
N LEU A 280 -12.05 -5.13 10.98
CA LEU A 280 -10.67 -4.69 10.78
C LEU A 280 -10.60 -3.17 10.67
N GLY A 281 -11.52 -2.55 9.92
CA GLY A 281 -11.61 -1.09 9.79
C GLY A 281 -11.87 -0.38 11.13
N GLU A 282 -12.61 -1.03 12.03
CA GLU A 282 -12.88 -0.50 13.37
C GLU A 282 -11.90 -0.95 14.45
N GLY A 283 -11.00 -1.90 14.18
CA GLY A 283 -10.11 -2.45 15.21
C GLY A 283 -10.87 -3.26 16.27
N VAL A 284 -11.80 -4.12 15.82
CA VAL A 284 -12.59 -5.05 16.62
C VAL A 284 -12.05 -6.47 16.47
N LEU A 285 -11.92 -7.18 17.60
CA LEU A 285 -11.55 -8.60 17.61
C LEU A 285 -12.79 -9.44 17.25
N LEU A 286 -12.70 -10.24 16.20
CA LEU A 286 -13.77 -11.15 15.78
C LEU A 286 -13.57 -12.54 16.35
N ILE A 287 -14.66 -13.16 16.78
CA ILE A 287 -14.70 -14.58 17.18
C ILE A 287 -15.87 -15.24 16.48
N ALA A 288 -15.61 -16.26 15.68
CA ALA A 288 -16.63 -17.00 14.94
C ALA A 288 -16.51 -18.50 15.23
N PRO A 289 -17.29 -19.05 16.17
CA PRO A 289 -17.31 -20.48 16.43
C PRO A 289 -18.18 -21.25 15.42
N THR A 290 -17.77 -22.48 15.10
CA THR A 290 -18.56 -23.46 14.35
C THR A 290 -19.25 -24.39 15.33
N ILE A 291 -20.43 -23.99 15.80
CA ILE A 291 -21.26 -24.76 16.74
C ILE A 291 -22.22 -25.60 15.91
N GLY A 292 -21.79 -26.82 15.54
CA GLY A 292 -22.45 -27.69 14.56
C GLY A 292 -23.98 -27.74 14.65
N GLU A 293 -24.53 -28.65 15.46
CA GLU A 293 -25.96 -28.60 15.79
C GLU A 293 -26.16 -27.67 16.99
N TYR A 294 -27.20 -26.85 16.93
CA TYR A 294 -27.69 -26.08 18.07
C TYR A 294 -28.77 -26.91 18.78
N PRO A 295 -28.42 -27.80 19.73
CA PRO A 295 -29.42 -28.57 20.42
C PRO A 295 -30.32 -27.61 21.20
N PHE A 296 -31.63 -27.79 21.11
CA PHE A 296 -32.58 -27.14 22.01
C PHE A 296 -32.71 -27.97 23.31
N PRO A 297 -32.73 -27.36 24.51
CA PRO A 297 -32.51 -25.92 24.77
C PRO A 297 -31.07 -25.50 24.49
N TYR A 298 -30.86 -24.22 24.16
CA TYR A 298 -29.58 -23.66 23.72
C TYR A 298 -28.53 -23.47 24.83
N ASP A 299 -28.79 -23.97 26.04
CA ASP A 299 -27.92 -23.85 27.22
C ASP A 299 -26.52 -24.43 26.97
N ARG A 300 -26.45 -25.59 26.30
CA ARG A 300 -25.19 -26.23 25.93
C ARG A 300 -24.37 -25.38 24.96
N SER A 301 -25.03 -24.72 24.01
CA SER A 301 -24.37 -23.84 23.04
C SER A 301 -23.87 -22.55 23.72
N ALA A 302 -24.68 -21.95 24.60
CA ALA A 302 -24.26 -20.78 25.37
C ALA A 302 -23.08 -21.08 26.32
N ASN A 303 -23.12 -22.24 27.01
CA ASN A 303 -22.01 -22.67 27.87
C ASN A 303 -20.74 -22.91 27.05
N ARG A 304 -20.83 -23.61 25.92
CA ARG A 304 -19.69 -23.83 25.02
C ARG A 304 -19.14 -22.50 24.48
N LEU A 305 -20.01 -21.55 24.14
CA LEU A 305 -19.58 -20.22 23.74
C LEU A 305 -18.82 -19.51 24.86
N ASN A 306 -19.31 -19.58 26.10
CA ASN A 306 -18.63 -18.99 27.25
C ASN A 306 -17.24 -19.59 27.48
N GLU A 307 -17.08 -20.91 27.33
CA GLU A 307 -15.76 -21.56 27.44
C GLU A 307 -14.78 -21.06 26.35
N ILE A 308 -15.26 -20.89 25.11
CA ILE A 308 -14.45 -20.32 24.02
C ILE A 308 -14.04 -18.88 24.34
N LEU A 309 -14.97 -18.05 24.80
CA LEU A 309 -14.69 -16.66 25.17
C LEU A 309 -13.68 -16.56 26.30
N GLN A 310 -13.76 -17.43 27.30
CA GLN A 310 -12.77 -17.50 28.38
C GLN A 310 -11.38 -17.92 27.87
N GLN A 311 -11.31 -18.88 26.94
CA GLN A 311 -10.05 -19.30 26.33
C GLN A 311 -9.42 -18.15 25.54
N VAL A 312 -10.20 -17.45 24.71
CA VAL A 312 -9.70 -16.32 23.91
C VAL A 312 -9.31 -15.14 24.80
N ALA A 313 -10.08 -14.83 25.84
CA ALA A 313 -9.80 -13.75 26.79
C ALA A 313 -8.48 -13.95 27.57
N ALA A 314 -8.03 -15.20 27.74
CA ALA A 314 -6.76 -15.52 28.39
C ALA A 314 -5.54 -15.11 27.55
N GLU A 315 -5.68 -15.06 26.23
CA GLU A 315 -4.62 -14.69 25.28
C GLU A 315 -4.78 -13.26 24.75
N HIS A 316 -6.02 -12.79 24.64
CA HIS A 316 -6.38 -11.48 24.12
C HIS A 316 -7.31 -10.77 25.11
N PRO A 317 -6.83 -9.81 25.91
CA PRO A 317 -7.64 -9.18 26.95
C PRO A 317 -8.84 -8.47 26.33
N PHE A 318 -10.04 -8.74 26.85
CA PHE A 318 -11.28 -8.10 26.41
C PHE A 318 -11.50 -6.78 27.14
N ASP A 319 -12.27 -5.90 26.51
CA ASP A 319 -12.84 -4.73 27.16
C ASP A 319 -13.81 -5.15 28.28
N GLU A 320 -13.70 -4.50 29.44
CA GLU A 320 -14.46 -4.86 30.65
C GLU A 320 -15.98 -4.70 30.50
N ARG A 321 -16.43 -3.99 29.46
CA ARG A 321 -17.86 -3.81 29.17
C ARG A 321 -18.54 -5.08 28.65
N GLY A 322 -17.77 -6.08 28.24
CA GLY A 322 -18.28 -7.36 27.73
C GLY A 322 -18.20 -7.45 26.21
N VAL A 323 -18.89 -8.43 25.63
CA VAL A 323 -18.86 -8.72 24.19
C VAL A 323 -20.18 -8.34 23.51
N VAL A 324 -20.12 -8.01 22.22
CA VAL A 324 -21.32 -7.90 21.38
C VAL A 324 -21.50 -9.20 20.61
N LEU A 325 -22.72 -9.74 20.57
CA LEU A 325 -23.04 -10.97 19.84
C LEU A 325 -23.92 -10.65 18.64
N TYR A 326 -23.49 -11.07 17.45
CA TYR A 326 -24.35 -11.18 16.28
C TYR A 326 -24.70 -12.66 16.07
N GLY A 327 -25.98 -12.94 15.84
CA GLY A 327 -26.45 -14.26 15.52
C GLY A 327 -27.51 -14.25 14.44
N PHE A 328 -27.37 -15.13 13.46
CA PHE A 328 -28.37 -15.36 12.42
C PHE A 328 -29.19 -16.64 12.71
N SER A 329 -30.52 -16.57 12.53
CA SER A 329 -31.44 -17.70 12.75
C SER A 329 -31.22 -18.31 14.15
N SER A 330 -30.97 -19.63 14.26
CA SER A 330 -30.63 -20.28 15.54
C SER A 330 -29.40 -19.70 16.25
N GLY A 331 -28.46 -19.08 15.53
CA GLY A 331 -27.35 -18.34 16.15
C GLY A 331 -27.83 -17.10 16.90
N GLY A 332 -28.93 -16.48 16.45
CA GLY A 332 -29.60 -15.39 17.14
C GLY A 332 -30.26 -15.86 18.45
N ASP A 333 -30.90 -17.04 18.44
CA ASP A 333 -31.46 -17.65 19.65
C ASP A 333 -30.37 -17.95 20.69
N VAL A 334 -29.23 -18.50 20.24
CA VAL A 334 -28.07 -18.72 21.12
C VAL A 334 -27.50 -17.41 21.64
N SER A 335 -27.45 -16.35 20.82
CA SER A 335 -26.98 -15.04 21.28
C SER A 335 -27.87 -14.49 22.40
N ALA A 336 -29.19 -14.60 22.24
CA ALA A 336 -30.14 -14.18 23.26
C ALA A 336 -30.07 -15.06 24.52
N GLN A 337 -29.95 -16.39 24.37
CA GLN A 337 -29.72 -17.30 25.49
C GLN A 337 -28.43 -16.96 26.24
N TYR A 338 -27.33 -16.72 25.53
CA TYR A 338 -26.05 -16.34 26.13
C TYR A 338 -26.18 -15.06 26.95
N ALA A 339 -26.86 -14.03 26.42
CA ALA A 339 -27.08 -12.78 27.14
C ALA A 339 -27.90 -12.96 28.43
N ARG A 340 -28.82 -13.94 28.47
CA ARG A 340 -29.60 -14.28 29.68
C ARG A 340 -28.76 -15.01 30.72
N ASP A 341 -27.90 -15.92 30.27
CA ASP A 341 -27.08 -16.76 31.15
C ASP A 341 -25.83 -16.03 31.66
N TYR A 342 -25.29 -15.10 30.84
CA TYR A 342 -24.04 -14.39 31.07
C TYR A 342 -24.16 -12.86 30.90
N PRO A 343 -25.14 -12.20 31.54
CA PRO A 343 -25.46 -10.78 31.31
C PRO A 343 -24.30 -9.83 31.62
N GLU A 344 -23.45 -10.16 32.60
CA GLU A 344 -22.28 -9.34 32.95
C GLU A 344 -21.16 -9.39 31.92
N GLN A 345 -21.17 -10.41 31.05
CA GLN A 345 -20.21 -10.57 29.95
C GLN A 345 -20.77 -10.07 28.62
N THR A 346 -22.02 -9.61 28.58
CA THR A 346 -22.70 -9.20 27.35
C THR A 346 -22.94 -7.68 27.33
N ALA A 347 -22.38 -7.02 26.33
CA ALA A 347 -22.61 -5.60 26.07
C ALA A 347 -23.85 -5.37 25.18
N GLY A 348 -24.09 -6.25 24.21
CA GLY A 348 -25.24 -6.15 23.30
C GLY A 348 -25.46 -7.40 22.45
N VAL A 349 -26.66 -7.53 21.88
CA VAL A 349 -27.07 -8.63 21.03
C VAL A 349 -27.70 -8.10 19.74
N ILE A 350 -27.34 -8.69 18.61
CA ILE A 350 -28.00 -8.55 17.32
C ILE A 350 -28.58 -9.91 16.95
N ALA A 351 -29.91 -10.02 16.98
CA ALA A 351 -30.65 -11.22 16.60
C ALA A 351 -31.28 -11.01 15.22
N SER A 352 -30.69 -11.61 14.18
CA SER A 352 -31.15 -11.51 12.79
C SER A 352 -31.87 -12.79 12.37
N GLY A 353 -33.14 -12.69 11.97
CA GLY A 353 -33.97 -13.85 11.60
C GLY A 353 -34.18 -14.88 12.72
N ALA A 354 -33.88 -14.55 13.98
CA ALA A 354 -34.02 -15.48 15.10
C ALA A 354 -35.51 -15.79 15.34
N PRO A 355 -35.95 -17.01 15.66
CA PRO A 355 -37.33 -17.27 16.06
C PRO A 355 -37.62 -17.08 17.57
N GLU A 356 -36.61 -17.16 18.44
CA GLU A 356 -36.78 -17.21 19.90
C GLU A 356 -35.74 -16.38 20.66
N ILE A 357 -35.96 -15.06 20.76
CA ILE A 357 -35.10 -14.21 21.59
C ILE A 357 -35.44 -14.39 23.08
N GLY A 358 -36.74 -14.48 23.38
CA GLY A 358 -37.28 -14.63 24.72
C GLY A 358 -37.14 -13.37 25.60
N ALA A 359 -37.78 -13.40 26.76
CA ALA A 359 -37.73 -12.30 27.72
C ALA A 359 -36.31 -12.14 28.30
N PRO A 360 -35.80 -10.91 28.44
CA PRO A 360 -34.58 -10.68 29.17
C PRO A 360 -34.75 -11.06 30.65
N SER A 361 -33.80 -11.81 31.21
CA SER A 361 -33.87 -12.32 32.59
C SER A 361 -33.05 -11.49 33.59
N SER A 362 -32.29 -10.50 33.11
CA SER A 362 -31.15 -9.99 33.84
C SER A 362 -31.34 -8.59 34.43
N SER A 363 -30.71 -8.34 35.59
CA SER A 363 -30.66 -7.02 36.23
C SER A 363 -29.82 -6.00 35.46
N ARG A 364 -28.99 -6.44 34.52
CA ARG A 364 -28.18 -5.58 33.65
C ARG A 364 -28.90 -5.40 32.32
N ALA A 365 -29.07 -4.14 31.91
CA ALA A 365 -29.77 -3.81 30.67
C ALA A 365 -28.86 -4.08 29.45
N VAL A 366 -28.87 -5.32 28.96
CA VAL A 366 -28.28 -5.67 27.66
C VAL A 366 -29.09 -4.99 26.56
N GLN A 367 -28.41 -4.39 25.59
CA GLN A 367 -29.07 -3.74 24.45
C GLN A 367 -29.27 -4.74 23.31
N TYR A 368 -30.46 -4.77 22.73
CA TYR A 368 -30.85 -5.69 21.66
C TYR A 368 -31.17 -4.94 20.38
N THR A 369 -30.62 -5.42 19.26
CA THR A 369 -31.08 -5.10 17.92
C THR A 369 -31.71 -6.34 17.31
N VAL A 370 -32.89 -6.20 16.73
CA VAL A 370 -33.63 -7.30 16.14
C VAL A 370 -33.92 -6.99 14.68
N ILE A 371 -33.55 -7.89 13.78
CA ILE A 371 -33.60 -7.67 12.32
C ILE A 371 -34.33 -8.85 11.67
N TYR A 372 -35.26 -8.57 10.76
CA TYR A 372 -35.90 -9.58 9.90
C TYR A 372 -35.93 -9.11 8.45
N GLY A 373 -35.98 -10.08 7.54
CA GLY A 373 -36.51 -9.84 6.20
C GLY A 373 -38.05 -9.78 6.23
N GLU A 374 -38.65 -8.96 5.38
CA GLU A 374 -40.11 -8.83 5.25
C GLU A 374 -40.79 -10.15 4.82
N ASP A 375 -40.10 -10.97 4.03
CA ASP A 375 -40.56 -12.27 3.57
C ASP A 375 -40.05 -13.43 4.46
N ASP A 376 -39.49 -13.13 5.63
CA ASP A 376 -39.05 -14.14 6.59
C ASP A 376 -40.25 -14.65 7.41
N GLU A 377 -40.70 -15.87 7.11
CA GLU A 377 -41.81 -16.52 7.80
C GLU A 377 -41.59 -16.70 9.32
N LEU A 378 -40.36 -16.55 9.81
CA LEU A 378 -40.04 -16.65 11.24
C LEU A 378 -40.28 -15.35 12.02
N GLN A 379 -40.52 -14.21 11.34
CA GLN A 379 -40.70 -12.91 12.00
C GLN A 379 -41.85 -12.92 13.04
N ASP A 380 -42.93 -13.62 12.74
CA ASP A 380 -44.14 -13.63 13.59
C ASP A 380 -43.92 -14.27 14.96
N TYR A 381 -42.93 -15.16 15.09
CA TYR A 381 -42.64 -15.85 16.36
C TYR A 381 -42.08 -14.90 17.42
N ASN A 382 -41.48 -13.78 17.02
CA ASN A 382 -40.72 -12.91 17.93
C ASN A 382 -41.40 -11.57 18.25
N GLN A 383 -42.62 -11.32 17.77
CA GLN A 383 -43.34 -10.07 18.05
C GLN A 383 -43.52 -9.81 19.56
N ASN A 384 -43.75 -10.88 20.34
CA ASN A 384 -43.85 -10.80 21.80
C ASN A 384 -42.51 -10.41 22.42
N SER A 385 -41.42 -11.10 22.06
CA SER A 385 -40.05 -10.79 22.54
C SER A 385 -39.64 -9.35 22.24
N VAL A 386 -39.94 -8.84 21.03
CA VAL A 386 -39.65 -7.45 20.66
C VAL A 386 -40.45 -6.45 21.50
N THR A 387 -41.70 -6.78 21.84
CA THR A 387 -42.53 -5.93 22.71
C THR A 387 -41.97 -5.90 24.13
N GLU A 388 -41.60 -7.06 24.68
CA GLU A 388 -40.99 -7.16 26.01
C GLU A 388 -39.66 -6.39 26.08
N LEU A 389 -38.76 -6.56 25.11
CA LEU A 389 -37.50 -5.80 25.03
C LEU A 389 -37.74 -4.29 24.96
N ARG A 390 -38.80 -3.85 24.28
CA ARG A 390 -39.17 -2.43 24.20
C ARG A 390 -39.67 -1.92 25.55
N ASP A 391 -40.55 -2.66 26.19
CA ASP A 391 -41.15 -2.29 27.47
C ASP A 391 -40.08 -2.20 28.59
N ASP A 392 -39.06 -3.06 28.52
CA ASP A 392 -37.91 -3.05 29.44
C ASP A 392 -36.79 -2.06 29.06
N ASN A 393 -36.98 -1.25 28.01
CA ASN A 393 -36.00 -0.28 27.49
C ASN A 393 -34.64 -0.94 27.14
N GLN A 394 -34.70 -2.15 26.61
CA GLN A 394 -33.56 -2.93 26.14
C GLN A 394 -33.51 -3.03 24.62
N LEU A 395 -34.59 -2.69 23.91
CA LEU A 395 -34.61 -2.64 22.46
C LEU A 395 -33.91 -1.38 21.94
N PHE A 396 -32.70 -1.55 21.41
CA PHE A 396 -31.95 -0.51 20.71
C PHE A 396 -32.57 -0.22 19.33
N ALA A 397 -32.82 -1.26 18.55
CA ALA A 397 -33.43 -1.14 17.23
C ALA A 397 -34.25 -2.38 16.86
N TYR A 398 -35.31 -2.16 16.06
CA TYR A 398 -36.08 -3.21 15.40
C TYR A 398 -36.25 -2.82 13.93
N GLU A 399 -35.72 -3.63 13.02
CA GLU A 399 -35.75 -3.34 11.59
C GLU A 399 -36.32 -4.53 10.80
N VAL A 400 -37.23 -4.22 9.87
CA VAL A 400 -37.79 -5.17 8.90
C VAL A 400 -37.35 -4.72 7.52
N VAL A 401 -36.59 -5.56 6.82
CA VAL A 401 -35.93 -5.24 5.56
C VAL A 401 -36.80 -5.74 4.39
N PRO A 402 -37.30 -4.85 3.50
CA PRO A 402 -38.21 -5.23 2.42
C PRO A 402 -37.63 -6.24 1.44
N ASP A 403 -38.49 -7.09 0.87
CA ASP A 403 -38.16 -8.07 -0.18
C ASP A 403 -37.01 -9.05 0.17
N ILE A 404 -36.78 -9.30 1.45
CA ILE A 404 -35.76 -10.24 1.95
C ILE A 404 -36.44 -11.38 2.69
N GLY A 405 -36.07 -12.62 2.38
CA GLY A 405 -36.52 -13.81 3.10
C GLY A 405 -35.63 -14.16 4.31
N HIS A 406 -35.58 -15.45 4.66
CA HIS A 406 -34.77 -15.94 5.78
C HIS A 406 -33.27 -16.05 5.46
N VAL A 407 -32.58 -14.92 5.36
CA VAL A 407 -31.13 -14.80 5.10
C VAL A 407 -30.55 -13.59 5.84
N PRO A 408 -29.22 -13.52 6.09
CA PRO A 408 -28.59 -12.29 6.56
C PRO A 408 -28.92 -11.10 5.66
N THR A 409 -29.21 -9.96 6.28
CA THR A 409 -29.71 -8.77 5.58
C THR A 409 -28.58 -7.77 5.30
N PRO A 410 -28.72 -6.85 4.30
CA PRO A 410 -27.79 -5.74 4.11
C PRO A 410 -27.67 -4.80 5.32
N ARG A 411 -28.56 -4.92 6.31
CA ARG A 411 -28.62 -4.07 7.51
C ARG A 411 -27.92 -4.69 8.71
N ASP A 412 -27.62 -5.99 8.66
CA ASP A 412 -26.95 -6.72 9.75
C ASP A 412 -25.61 -6.08 10.13
N VAL A 413 -24.73 -5.84 9.15
CA VAL A 413 -23.39 -5.29 9.41
C VAL A 413 -23.47 -3.83 9.90
N PRO A 414 -24.14 -2.89 9.19
CA PRO A 414 -24.23 -1.51 9.66
C PRO A 414 -24.82 -1.36 11.07
N LEU A 415 -25.90 -2.07 11.39
CA LEU A 415 -26.55 -2.00 12.70
C LEU A 415 -25.71 -2.65 13.80
N THR A 416 -25.01 -3.75 13.49
CA THR A 416 -24.08 -4.37 14.45
C THR A 416 -23.00 -3.39 14.88
N PHE A 417 -22.38 -2.67 13.94
CA PHE A 417 -21.37 -1.69 14.27
C PHE A 417 -21.94 -0.39 14.88
N GLU A 418 -23.19 -0.04 14.59
CA GLU A 418 -23.89 1.04 15.31
C GLU A 418 -24.07 0.69 16.79
N LEU A 419 -24.61 -0.51 17.09
CA LEU A 419 -24.75 -0.99 18.46
C LEU A 419 -23.39 -1.08 19.15
N LEU A 420 -22.38 -1.64 18.47
CA LEU A 420 -21.01 -1.76 19.00
C LEU A 420 -20.46 -0.38 19.41
N ARG A 421 -20.58 0.64 18.56
CA ARG A 421 -20.11 2.00 18.89
C ARG A 421 -20.89 2.59 20.06
N ASP A 422 -22.20 2.38 20.12
CA ASP A 422 -23.02 2.88 21.23
C ASP A 422 -22.60 2.25 22.57
N VAL A 423 -22.56 0.92 22.66
CA VAL A 423 -22.24 0.22 23.92
C VAL A 423 -20.81 0.48 24.41
N TYR A 424 -19.85 0.63 23.48
CA TYR A 424 -18.47 0.95 23.81
C TYR A 424 -18.17 2.47 23.85
N SER A 425 -19.18 3.33 23.81
CA SER A 425 -19.02 4.79 24.06
C SER A 425 -19.54 5.25 25.42
N ARG A 426 -20.39 4.43 26.05
CA ARG A 426 -20.86 4.58 27.43
C ARG A 426 -19.76 4.14 28.40
#